data_AF-K4KQC0-F1
#
_entry.id   AF-K4KQC0-F1
#
_cell.length_a   1.000
_cell.length_b   1.000
_cell.length_c   1.000
_cell.angle_alpha   90.00
_cell.angle_beta   90.00
_cell.angle_gamma   90.00
#
_symmetry.space_group_name_H-M   'P 1'
#
loop_
_entity.id
_entity.type
_entity.pdbx_description
1 polymer ?
#
loop_
_entity_poly.entity_id
_entity_poly.type
_entity_poly.pdbx_seq_one_letter_code
_entity_poly.pdbx_strand_id
1 'polypeptide(L)' 'MPRLFMFFALTLCLSACSNKQIYDGAQYNNERECYQRPESQVDECLQQNSQSYEDYQREREALKKAE' A
#
# COMPACT_ATOMS: atom_id res chain seq x y z
N MET A 1 -34.96 11.53 7.28
CA MET A 1 -34.63 10.91 5.98
C MET A 1 -33.29 11.37 5.38
N PRO A 2 -32.91 12.67 5.28
CA PRO A 2 -31.67 13.08 4.58
C PRO A 2 -30.37 12.68 5.32
N ARG A 3 -30.41 12.62 6.66
CA ARG A 3 -29.28 12.17 7.47
C ARG A 3 -28.87 10.73 7.17
N LEU A 4 -29.83 9.82 7.04
CA LEU A 4 -29.57 8.41 6.74
C LEU A 4 -28.98 8.23 5.33
N PHE A 5 -29.46 9.03 4.37
CA PHE A 5 -28.95 9.05 3.00
C PHE A 5 -27.49 9.56 2.95
N MET A 6 -27.15 10.58 3.76
CA MET A 6 -25.78 11.07 3.90
C MET A 6 -24.84 10.02 4.50
N PHE A 7 -25.28 9.28 5.52
CA PHE A 7 -24.50 8.17 6.09
C PHE A 7 -24.26 7.05 5.07
N PHE A 8 -25.29 6.68 4.30
CA PHE A 8 -25.18 5.63 3.28
C PHE A 8 -24.23 6.04 2.13
N ALA A 9 -24.31 7.31 1.70
CA ALA A 9 -23.39 7.85 0.70
C ALA A 9 -21.93 7.83 1.19
N LEU A 10 -21.68 8.17 2.46
CA LEU A 10 -20.34 8.14 3.04
C LEU A 10 -19.74 6.73 3.03
N THR A 11 -20.52 5.71 3.39
CA THR A 11 -20.04 4.31 3.41
C THR A 11 -19.65 3.77 2.04
N LEU A 12 -20.30 4.23 0.97
CA LEU A 12 -19.98 3.85 -0.41
C LEU A 12 -18.67 4.49 -0.91
N CYS A 13 -18.28 5.64 -0.36
CA CYS A 13 -17.00 6.26 -0.72
C CYS A 13 -15.79 5.51 -0.12
N LEU A 14 -15.97 4.80 1.01
CA LEU A 14 -14.87 4.05 1.65
C LEU A 14 -14.45 2.82 0.85
N SER A 15 -15.31 2.24 0.02
CA SER A 15 -14.97 1.08 -0.83
C SER A 15 -14.27 1.47 -2.14
N ALA A 16 -14.11 2.77 -2.43
CA ALA A 16 -13.50 3.24 -3.66
C ALA A 16 -11.96 3.15 -3.68
N CYS A 17 -11.32 2.96 -2.53
CA CYS A 17 -9.87 2.76 -2.46
C CYS A 17 -9.51 1.30 -2.81
N SER A 18 -8.78 1.10 -3.90
CA SER A 18 -8.24 -0.23 -4.22
C SER A 18 -7.04 -0.59 -3.33
N ASN A 19 -6.84 -1.88 -3.07
CA ASN A 19 -5.67 -2.36 -2.31
C ASN A 19 -4.35 -1.97 -3.01
N LYS A 20 -4.33 -1.96 -4.35
CA LYS A 20 -3.16 -1.53 -5.14
C LYS A 20 -2.86 -0.06 -4.91
N GLN A 21 -3.86 0.81 -4.93
CA GLN A 21 -3.67 2.25 -4.70
C GLN A 21 -3.14 2.56 -3.29
N ILE A 22 -3.61 1.82 -2.27
CA ILE A 22 -3.08 1.94 -0.90
C ILE A 22 -1.62 1.47 -0.86
N TYR A 23 -1.32 0.33 -1.49
CA TYR A 23 0.04 -0.20 -1.56
C TYR A 23 1.00 0.76 -2.26
N ASP A 24 0.64 1.25 -3.46
CA ASP A 24 1.47 2.16 -4.24
C ASP A 24 1.77 3.45 -3.45
N GLY A 25 0.78 3.96 -2.72
CA GLY A 25 0.97 5.12 -1.84
C GLY A 25 1.95 4.86 -0.68
N ALA A 26 1.85 3.69 -0.05
CA ALA A 26 2.80 3.28 0.99
C ALA A 26 4.21 3.05 0.42
N GLN A 27 4.30 2.39 -0.73
CA GLN A 27 5.57 2.11 -1.42
C GLN A 27 6.30 3.39 -1.79
N TYR A 28 5.58 4.36 -2.35
CA TYR A 28 6.11 5.68 -2.65
C TYR A 28 6.66 6.39 -1.41
N ASN A 29 5.99 6.28 -0.26
CA ASN A 29 6.50 6.85 0.98
C ASN A 29 7.79 6.15 1.44
N ASN A 30 7.86 4.82 1.36
CA ASN A 30 9.06 4.06 1.71
C ASN A 30 10.26 4.44 0.84
N GLU A 31 10.06 4.58 -0.47
CA GLU A 31 11.11 5.09 -1.38
C GLU A 31 11.57 6.49 -0.97
N ARG A 32 10.63 7.38 -0.63
CA ARG A 32 10.98 8.73 -0.14
C ARG A 32 11.80 8.73 1.15
N GLU A 33 11.55 7.78 2.05
CA GLU A 33 12.35 7.61 3.26
C GLU A 33 13.77 7.13 2.96
N CYS A 34 13.98 6.36 1.88
CA CYS A 34 15.33 5.96 1.46
C CYS A 34 16.22 7.15 1.14
N TYR A 35 15.69 8.18 0.48
CA TYR A 35 16.45 9.40 0.17
C TYR A 35 16.74 10.28 1.40
N GLN A 36 16.17 9.96 2.57
CA GLN A 36 16.50 10.62 3.84
C GLN A 36 17.62 9.89 4.61
N ARG A 37 18.04 8.70 4.14
CA ARG A 37 19.15 7.93 4.71
C ARG A 37 20.50 8.51 4.27
N PRO A 38 21.61 8.16 4.95
CA PRO A 38 22.96 8.45 4.45
C PRO A 38 23.15 7.91 3.03
N GLU A 39 23.92 8.63 2.19
CA GLU A 39 24.14 8.29 0.78
C GLU A 39 24.58 6.83 0.57
N SER A 40 25.43 6.32 1.46
CA SER A 40 25.91 4.92 1.42
C SER A 40 24.82 3.86 1.61
N GLN A 41 23.62 4.23 2.05
CA GLN A 41 22.50 3.31 2.35
C GLN A 41 21.32 3.49 1.38
N VAL A 42 21.36 4.49 0.49
CA VAL A 42 20.23 4.79 -0.41
C VAL A 42 19.96 3.60 -1.34
N ASP A 43 21.00 3.11 -2.03
CA ASP A 43 20.87 2.02 -3.00
C ASP A 43 20.35 0.74 -2.36
N GLU A 44 20.88 0.37 -1.19
CA GLU A 44 20.44 -0.80 -0.44
C GLU A 44 18.97 -0.66 -0.01
N CYS A 45 18.57 0.52 0.49
CA CYS A 45 17.20 0.80 0.91
C CYS A 45 16.22 0.74 -0.29
N LEU A 46 16.59 1.32 -1.43
CA LEU A 46 15.76 1.27 -2.64
C LEU A 46 15.62 -0.16 -3.15
N GLN A 47 16.68 -0.96 -3.11
CA GLN A 47 16.63 -2.36 -3.49
C GLN A 47 15.68 -3.16 -2.59
N GLN A 48 15.69 -2.93 -1.29
CA GLN A 48 14.76 -3.56 -0.35
C GLN A 48 13.30 -3.12 -0.57
N ASN A 49 13.08 -1.88 -1.05
CA ASN A 49 11.77 -1.33 -1.37
C ASN A 49 11.42 -1.45 -2.88
N SER A 50 11.90 -2.50 -3.57
CA SER A 50 11.62 -2.68 -5.01
C SER A 50 10.53 -3.71 -5.33
N GLN A 51 9.87 -4.28 -4.30
CA GLN A 51 8.83 -5.28 -4.50
C GLN A 51 7.64 -4.70 -5.29
N SER A 52 7.15 -5.45 -6.30
CA SER A 52 5.93 -5.07 -7.01
C SER A 52 4.68 -5.47 -6.23
N TYR A 53 3.57 -4.77 -6.46
CA TYR A 53 2.28 -5.11 -5.85
C TYR A 53 1.87 -6.56 -6.13
N GLU A 54 2.11 -7.02 -7.35
CA GLU A 54 1.79 -8.37 -7.80
C GLU A 54 2.62 -9.42 -7.06
N ASP A 55 3.90 -9.15 -6.78
CA ASP A 55 4.77 -10.05 -6.01
C ASP A 55 4.32 -10.09 -4.55
N TYR A 56 4.05 -8.93 -3.96
CA TYR A 56 3.49 -8.80 -2.62
C TYR A 56 2.20 -9.60 -2.45
N GLN A 57 1.25 -9.48 -3.40
CA GLN A 57 -0.01 -10.24 -3.34
C GLN A 57 0.22 -11.74 -3.43
N ARG A 58 1.11 -12.20 -4.32
CA ARG A 58 1.42 -13.63 -4.45
C ARG A 58 2.05 -14.21 -3.18
N GLU A 59 3.00 -13.50 -2.59
CA GLU A 59 3.64 -13.91 -1.33
C GLU A 59 2.61 -13.97 -0.19
N ARG A 60 1.78 -12.93 -0.06
CA ARG A 60 0.71 -12.87 0.93
C ARG A 60 -0.30 -14.01 0.78
N GLU A 61 -0.68 -14.36 -0.45
CA GLU A 61 -1.58 -15.49 -0.70
C GLU A 61 -0.92 -16.84 -0.41
N ALA A 62 0.39 -16.98 -0.68
CA ALA A 62 1.13 -18.20 -0.36
C ALA A 62 1.19 -18.41 1.16
N LEU A 63 1.45 -17.36 1.95
CA LEU A 63 1.46 -17.42 3.41
C LEU A 63 0.10 -17.85 3.97
N LYS A 64 -1.01 -17.30 3.44
CA LYS A 64 -2.37 -17.70 3.85
C LYS A 64 -2.74 -19.16 3.53
N LYS A 65 -2.06 -19.78 2.56
CA LYS A 65 -2.29 -21.18 2.17
C LYS A 65 -1.41 -22.15 2.95
N ALA A 66 -0.37 -21.65 3.62
CA ALA A 66 0.56 -22.44 4.42
C ALA A 66 0.11 -22.58 5.89
N GLU A 67 -0.86 -21.78 6.32
CA GLU A 67 -1.58 -21.88 7.60
C GLU A 67 -2.71 -22.93 7.53
#